data_AF-W2D1I1-F1
#
_entry.id   AF-W2D1I1-F1
#
_cell.length_a   1.000
_cell.length_b   1.000
_cell.length_c   1.000
_cell.angle_alpha   90.00
_cell.angle_beta   90.00
_cell.angle_gamma   90.00
#
_symmetry.space_group_name_H-M   'P 1'
#
loop_
_entity.id
_entity.type
_entity.pdbx_description
1 polymer ?
#
loop_
_entity_poly.entity_id
_entity_poly.type
_entity_poly.pdbx_seq_one_letter_code
_entity_poly.pdbx_strand_id
1 'polypeptide(L)'
;ERYSRNRIYVDAEEQEKVREFRVFLGGAGIGSIISECALRFGFETLTIVDGDKVEESNLNRQNYRICDIGKPKVEALKERLLSINPNANITVVNAF
;
A
#
# COMPACT_ATOMS: atom_id res chain seq x y z
N GLU A 1 2.32 -3.56 -19.77
CA GLU A 1 1.16 -4.49 -19.71
C GLU A 1 0.30 -4.29 -18.45
N ARG A 2 0.89 -4.34 -17.24
CA ARG A 2 0.16 -4.27 -15.94
C ARG A 2 -0.90 -3.15 -15.84
N TYR A 3 -0.56 -1.92 -16.22
CA TYR A 3 -1.46 -0.75 -16.14
C TYR A 3 -2.22 -0.44 -17.43
N SER A 4 -2.14 -1.31 -18.44
CA SER A 4 -2.74 -1.06 -19.76
C SER A 4 -4.25 -0.81 -19.72
N ARG A 5 -4.96 -1.32 -18.70
CA ARG A 5 -6.40 -1.12 -18.50
C ARG A 5 -6.74 0.21 -17.82
N ASN A 6 -5.78 0.88 -17.21
CA ASN A 6 -5.99 2.21 -16.60
C ASN A 6 -6.24 3.29 -17.65
N ARG A 7 -5.93 3.01 -18.94
CA ARG A 7 -6.18 3.89 -20.10
C ARG A 7 -7.61 4.40 -20.24
N ILE A 8 -8.56 3.77 -19.55
CA ILE A 8 -9.97 4.19 -19.50
C ILE A 8 -10.13 5.46 -18.64
N TYR A 9 -9.25 5.66 -17.66
CA TYR A 9 -9.32 6.72 -16.66
C TYR A 9 -8.17 7.73 -16.77
N VAL A 10 -6.98 7.28 -17.18
CA VAL A 10 -5.77 8.11 -17.30
C VAL A 10 -5.02 7.76 -18.58
N ASP A 11 -4.46 8.74 -19.27
CA ASP A 11 -3.63 8.49 -20.45
C ASP A 11 -2.21 8.00 -20.08
N ALA A 12 -1.37 7.76 -21.10
CA ALA A 12 -0.02 7.24 -20.88
C ALA A 12 0.90 8.23 -20.16
N GLU A 13 0.73 9.54 -20.40
CA GLU A 13 1.54 10.58 -19.75
C GLU A 13 1.12 10.72 -18.28
N GLU A 14 -0.19 10.74 -18.02
CA GLU A 14 -0.75 10.75 -16.67
C GLU A 14 -0.36 9.50 -15.88
N GLN A 15 -0.36 8.33 -16.51
CA GLN A 15 0.07 7.10 -15.85
C GLN A 15 1.54 7.14 -15.43
N GLU A 16 2.40 7.82 -16.20
CA GLU A 16 3.79 8.03 -15.81
C GLU A 16 3.91 9.02 -14.64
N LYS A 17 3.12 10.09 -14.65
CA LYS A 17 3.03 11.00 -13.48
C LYS A 17 2.61 10.25 -12.22
N VAL A 18 1.63 9.34 -12.33
CA VAL A 18 1.19 8.46 -11.23
C VAL A 18 2.34 7.57 -10.74
N ARG A 19 3.14 7.02 -11.65
CA ARG A 19 4.30 6.17 -11.32
C ARG A 19 5.35 6.93 -10.52
N GLU A 20 5.70 8.13 -10.96
CA GLU A 20 6.73 8.97 -10.34
C GLU A 20 6.27 9.62 -9.02
N PHE A 21 4.95 9.74 -8.83
CA PHE A 21 4.38 10.36 -7.64
C PHE A 21 4.69 9.56 -6.37
N ARG A 22 5.04 10.28 -5.30
CA ARG A 22 5.37 9.70 -3.99
C ARG A 22 4.22 9.90 -3.03
N VAL A 23 3.65 8.79 -2.56
CA VAL A 23 2.52 8.82 -1.63
C VAL A 23 3.02 8.66 -0.19
N PHE A 24 2.56 9.52 0.71
CA PHE A 24 2.79 9.39 2.14
C PHE A 24 1.47 9.05 2.85
N LEU A 25 1.51 8.07 3.75
CA LEU A 25 0.37 7.61 4.55
C LEU A 25 0.74 7.67 6.04
N GLY A 26 0.10 8.59 6.76
CA GLY A 26 0.07 8.59 8.22
C GLY A 26 -1.05 7.68 8.71
N GLY A 27 -0.70 6.46 9.09
CA GLY A 27 -1.61 5.42 9.53
C GLY A 27 -1.74 4.27 8.52
N ALA A 28 -1.81 3.06 9.04
CA ALA A 28 -1.92 1.80 8.31
C ALA A 28 -3.26 1.09 8.55
N GLY A 29 -4.20 1.73 9.24
CA GLY A 29 -5.58 1.25 9.36
C GLY A 29 -6.32 1.31 8.00
N ILE A 30 -7.02 2.41 7.73
CA ILE A 30 -7.61 2.69 6.40
C ILE A 30 -6.51 2.82 5.34
N GLY A 31 -5.33 3.30 5.73
CA GLY A 31 -4.15 3.40 4.85
C GLY A 31 -3.76 2.07 4.21
N SER A 32 -4.07 0.92 4.82
CA SER A 32 -3.85 -0.41 4.20
C SER A 32 -4.70 -0.64 2.94
N ILE A 33 -5.92 -0.12 2.91
CA ILE A 33 -6.83 -0.21 1.75
C ILE A 33 -6.38 0.77 0.67
N ILE A 34 -6.13 2.02 1.07
CA ILE A 34 -5.72 3.08 0.15
C ILE A 34 -4.39 2.73 -0.52
N SER A 35 -3.39 2.27 0.24
CA SER A 35 -2.07 1.91 -0.31
C SER A 35 -2.16 0.78 -1.33
N GLU A 36 -2.95 -0.27 -1.07
CA GLU A 36 -3.12 -1.35 -2.03
C GLU A 36 -3.83 -0.89 -3.30
N CYS A 37 -4.92 -0.13 -3.16
CA CYS A 37 -5.61 0.45 -4.32
C CYS A 37 -4.69 1.37 -5.13
N ALA A 38 -3.94 2.24 -4.46
CA ALA A 38 -2.97 3.13 -5.09
C ALA A 38 -1.88 2.34 -5.84
N LEU A 39 -1.31 1.31 -5.20
CA LEU A 39 -0.29 0.47 -5.84
C LEU A 39 -0.82 -0.25 -7.09
N ARG A 40 -2.06 -0.77 -7.01
CA ARG A 40 -2.73 -1.41 -8.14
C ARG A 40 -3.03 -0.42 -9.27
N PHE A 41 -3.28 0.84 -8.94
CA PHE A 41 -3.46 1.93 -9.91
C PHE A 41 -2.14 2.42 -10.52
N GLY A 42 -1.01 2.17 -9.87
CA GLY A 42 0.32 2.43 -10.41
C GLY A 42 1.17 3.42 -9.64
N PHE A 43 0.76 3.82 -8.44
CA PHE A 43 1.65 4.51 -7.50
C PHE A 43 2.68 3.51 -6.99
N GLU A 44 3.94 3.65 -7.40
CA GLU A 44 4.98 2.66 -7.09
C GLU A 44 5.89 3.08 -5.93
N THR A 45 5.81 4.33 -5.46
CA THR A 45 6.58 4.82 -4.31
C THR A 45 5.66 5.22 -3.16
N LEU A 46 5.69 4.45 -2.06
CA LEU A 46 4.86 4.68 -0.88
C LEU A 46 5.72 4.74 0.39
N THR A 47 5.41 5.71 1.25
CA THR A 47 5.93 5.79 2.62
C THR A 47 4.76 5.66 3.60
N ILE A 48 4.86 4.72 4.54
CA ILE A 48 3.79 4.40 5.48
C ILE A 48 4.33 4.51 6.91
N VAL A 49 3.64 5.26 7.76
CA VAL A 49 4.01 5.46 9.17
C VAL A 49 2.85 5.05 10.06
N ASP A 50 3.05 4.09 10.96
CA ASP A 50 2.07 3.64 11.94
C ASP A 50 2.77 2.88 13.08
N GLY A 51 2.33 3.07 14.32
CA GLY A 51 2.93 2.47 15.52
C GLY A 51 2.22 1.22 16.05
N ASP A 52 1.08 0.85 15.47
CA ASP A 52 0.25 -0.26 15.96
C ASP A 52 0.69 -1.63 15.43
N LYS A 53 0.16 -2.67 16.08
CA LYS A 53 0.20 -4.04 15.61
C LYS A 53 -1.14 -4.47 15.02
N VAL A 54 -1.10 -5.49 14.17
CA VAL A 54 -2.32 -6.12 13.63
C VAL A 54 -3.04 -6.89 14.73
N GLU A 55 -4.31 -6.60 14.92
CA GLU A 55 -5.22 -7.33 15.81
C GLU A 55 -6.30 -8.08 15.01
N GLU A 56 -6.87 -9.13 15.59
CA GLU A 56 -7.99 -9.88 14.98
C GLU A 56 -9.17 -8.96 14.63
N SER A 57 -9.47 -8.00 15.51
CA SER A 57 -10.53 -7.00 15.29
C SER A 57 -10.31 -6.16 14.03
N ASN A 58 -9.07 -6.06 13.52
CA ASN A 58 -8.72 -5.24 12.36
C ASN A 58 -9.08 -5.92 11.04
N LEU A 59 -9.15 -7.26 11.01
CA LEU A 59 -9.32 -8.06 9.79
C LEU A 59 -10.64 -7.79 9.05
N ASN A 60 -11.64 -7.23 9.73
CA ASN A 60 -12.93 -6.91 9.11
C ASN A 60 -12.91 -5.67 8.20
N ARG A 61 -11.89 -4.81 8.32
CA ARG A 61 -11.88 -3.47 7.69
C ARG A 61 -10.50 -2.96 7.27
N GLN A 62 -9.47 -3.78 7.37
CA GLN A 62 -8.09 -3.43 7.03
C GLN A 62 -7.48 -4.58 6.23
N ASN A 63 -6.56 -4.28 5.31
CA ASN A 63 -5.97 -5.25 4.39
C ASN A 63 -4.88 -6.12 5.06
N TYR A 64 -5.22 -6.79 6.16
CA TYR A 64 -4.37 -7.74 6.87
C TYR A 64 -4.95 -9.16 6.79
N ARG A 65 -4.12 -10.18 7.06
CA ARG A 65 -4.52 -11.58 7.08
C ARG A 65 -4.36 -12.17 8.48
N ILE A 66 -4.95 -13.35 8.69
CA ILE A 66 -4.81 -14.11 9.94
C ILE A 66 -3.34 -14.31 10.33
N CYS A 67 -2.46 -14.61 9.36
CA CYS A 67 -1.03 -14.79 9.60
C CYS A 67 -0.27 -13.50 9.97
N ASP A 68 -0.91 -12.34 9.85
CA ASP A 68 -0.30 -11.05 10.14
C ASP A 68 -0.59 -10.58 11.58
N ILE A 69 -1.50 -11.25 12.31
CA ILE A 69 -1.84 -10.91 13.70
C ILE A 69 -0.57 -10.89 14.57
N GLY A 70 -0.40 -9.82 15.35
CA GLY A 70 0.76 -9.60 16.21
C GLY A 70 1.97 -8.95 15.54
N LYS A 71 2.02 -8.89 14.20
CA LYS A 71 3.06 -8.14 13.47
C LYS A 71 2.79 -6.63 13.55
N PRO A 72 3.83 -5.77 13.47
CA PRO A 72 3.63 -4.35 13.20
C PRO A 72 2.80 -4.16 11.92
N LYS A 73 1.80 -3.28 11.95
CA LYS A 73 0.91 -3.02 10.81
C LYS A 73 1.71 -2.64 9.56
N VAL A 74 2.69 -1.76 9.73
CA VAL A 74 3.53 -1.29 8.63
C VAL A 74 4.30 -2.43 7.95
N GLU A 75 4.86 -3.37 8.69
CA GLU A 75 5.62 -4.50 8.13
C GLU A 75 4.70 -5.49 7.41
N ALA A 76 3.57 -5.84 8.01
CA ALA A 76 2.57 -6.70 7.38
C ALA A 76 2.03 -6.09 6.08
N LEU A 77 1.79 -4.77 6.08
CA LEU A 77 1.34 -4.05 4.90
C LEU A 77 2.44 -4.00 3.82
N LYS A 78 3.70 -3.78 4.19
CA LYS A 78 4.83 -3.83 3.25
C LYS A 78 4.97 -5.18 2.57
N GLU A 79 4.94 -6.28 3.34
CA GLU A 79 4.96 -7.64 2.80
C GLU A 79 3.83 -7.85 1.79
N ARG A 80 2.62 -7.40 2.13
CA ARG A 80 1.45 -7.50 1.27
C ARG A 80 1.61 -6.69 -0.02
N LEU A 81 2.03 -5.44 0.05
CA LEU A 81 2.22 -4.58 -1.12
C LEU A 81 3.30 -5.14 -2.07
N LEU A 82 4.42 -5.61 -1.53
CA LEU A 82 5.49 -6.22 -2.32
C LEU A 82 5.06 -7.55 -2.95
N SER A 83 4.11 -8.29 -2.35
CA SER A 83 3.52 -9.47 -2.98
C SER A 83 2.67 -9.14 -4.23
N ILE A 84 2.19 -7.90 -4.36
CA ILE A 84 1.42 -7.41 -5.51
C ILE A 84 2.36 -6.83 -6.57
N ASN A 85 3.31 -6.00 -6.15
CA ASN A 85 4.33 -5.43 -7.01
C ASN A 85 5.72 -5.51 -6.33
N PRO A 86 6.54 -6.53 -6.65
CA PRO A 86 7.87 -6.68 -6.05
C PRO A 86 8.85 -5.53 -6.37
N ASN A 87 8.57 -4.76 -7.41
CA ASN A 87 9.42 -3.64 -7.84
C ASN A 87 9.02 -2.30 -7.22
N ALA A 88 7.97 -2.27 -6.40
CA ALA A 88 7.52 -1.05 -5.74
C ALA A 88 8.49 -0.63 -4.63
N ASN A 89 8.72 0.67 -4.50
CA ASN A 89 9.52 1.26 -3.45
C ASN A 89 8.65 1.56 -2.22
N ILE A 90 8.62 0.62 -1.26
CA ILE A 90 7.81 0.72 -0.05
C ILE A 90 8.69 1.00 1.16
N THR A 91 8.64 2.24 1.65
CA THR A 91 9.27 2.66 2.89
C THR A 91 8.28 2.56 4.03
N VAL A 92 8.72 2.03 5.18
CA VAL A 92 7.90 1.92 6.38
C VAL A 92 8.62 2.50 7.58
N VAL A 93 7.87 3.16 8.44
CA VAL A 93 8.36 3.68 9.72
C VAL A 93 7.39 3.23 10.81
N ASN A 94 7.89 2.44 11.76
CA ASN A 94 7.13 2.04 12.92
C ASN A 94 7.30 3.09 14.03
N ALA A 95 6.37 4.05 14.11
CA ALA A 95 6.41 5.17 15.05
C ALA A 95 5.02 5.73 15.35
N PHE A 96 4.86 6.38 16.51
CA PHE A 96 3.68 7.13 16.94
C PHE A 96 3.81 8.64 16.65
#